data_AF-A0A2K1QUZ4-F1
#
_entry.id   AF-A0A2K1QUZ4-F1
#
_cell.length_a   1.000
_cell.length_b   1.000
_cell.length_c   1.000
_cell.angle_alpha   90.00
_cell.angle_beta   90.00
_cell.angle_gamma   90.00
#
_symmetry.space_group_name_H-M   'P 1'
#
loop_
_entity.id
_entity.type
_entity.pdbx_description
1 polymer ?
#
loop_
_entity_poly.entity_id
_entity_poly.type
_entity_poly.pdbx_seq_one_letter_code
_entity_poly.pdbx_strand_id
1 'polypeptide(L)'
;MPPSSLSTTTAPLPSSPQTAAFPTTHLLQSAGIAIFHLSTARVVLCRHPSNPRYFLPKGRKNASEPITTTAVREGYEESGYRCRLLSLPLPHVQTLGEGPDPRFVVEPVWTQLLPVADEVQYLLFWFVGETLDAEEEGRCNAQGDGWVLPMGWRGGMTVVERREMDREGDGWREPVCHPDTGVDGDEMLYEKFLVPVEEAIRLLKGGVMTDVVRKGWAAIRLRAEMEEKDWEDEGR
;
A
#
# COMPACT_ATOMS: atom_id res chain seq x y z
N MET A 1 -37.58 -9.13 -22.68
CA MET A 1 -36.20 -8.62 -22.67
C MET A 1 -35.50 -9.21 -21.46
N PRO A 2 -34.51 -10.10 -21.61
CA PRO A 2 -33.73 -10.51 -20.45
C PRO A 2 -32.78 -9.36 -20.07
N PRO A 3 -32.51 -9.13 -18.76
CA PRO A 3 -31.51 -8.17 -18.35
C PRO A 3 -30.12 -8.68 -18.72
N SER A 4 -29.37 -7.85 -19.46
CA SER A 4 -27.95 -8.07 -19.78
C SER A 4 -27.15 -8.27 -18.50
N SER A 5 -26.55 -9.45 -18.37
CA SER A 5 -25.49 -9.74 -17.42
C SER A 5 -24.25 -8.90 -17.76
N LEU A 6 -23.97 -7.88 -16.96
CA LEU A 6 -22.65 -7.25 -16.93
C LEU A 6 -21.68 -8.22 -16.25
N SER A 7 -21.06 -9.07 -17.06
CA SER A 7 -20.03 -10.01 -16.62
C SER A 7 -18.67 -9.32 -16.56
N THR A 8 -18.03 -9.54 -15.42
CA THR A 8 -16.58 -9.70 -15.19
C THR A 8 -15.69 -8.48 -15.38
N THR A 9 -15.31 -7.88 -14.25
CA THR A 9 -14.01 -7.22 -14.13
C THR A 9 -12.91 -8.25 -14.43
N THR A 10 -12.37 -8.21 -15.65
CA THR A 10 -11.20 -9.00 -16.03
C THR A 10 -10.00 -8.46 -15.25
N ALA A 11 -9.47 -9.26 -14.33
CA ALA A 11 -8.18 -8.99 -13.71
C ALA A 11 -7.14 -8.78 -14.84
N PRO A 12 -6.17 -7.86 -14.71
CA PRO A 12 -5.23 -7.60 -15.79
C PRO A 12 -4.43 -8.86 -16.06
N LEU A 13 -4.38 -9.25 -17.33
CA LEU A 13 -3.55 -10.37 -17.75
C LEU A 13 -2.08 -10.03 -17.48
N PRO A 14 -1.28 -10.97 -16.97
CA PRO A 14 0.15 -10.76 -16.84
C PRO A 14 0.73 -10.41 -18.21
N SER A 15 1.64 -9.44 -18.25
CA SER A 15 2.40 -9.16 -19.46
C SER A 15 3.25 -10.39 -19.82
N SER A 16 3.37 -10.69 -21.11
CA SER A 16 4.38 -11.65 -21.57
C SER A 16 5.77 -11.19 -21.11
N PRO A 17 6.71 -12.10 -20.80
CA PRO A 17 8.11 -11.71 -20.55
C PRO A 17 8.64 -10.84 -21.69
N GLN A 18 9.35 -9.76 -21.34
CA GLN A 18 9.93 -8.82 -22.30
C GLN A 18 11.42 -8.65 -22.04
N THR A 19 12.20 -8.53 -23.11
CA THR A 19 13.61 -8.12 -23.04
C THR A 19 13.71 -6.66 -23.45
N ALA A 20 14.09 -5.79 -22.52
CA ALA A 20 14.37 -4.38 -22.76
C ALA A 20 15.51 -3.92 -21.85
N ALA A 21 16.32 -2.97 -22.33
CA ALA A 21 17.42 -2.40 -21.58
C ALA A 21 17.30 -0.88 -21.59
N PHE A 22 17.43 -0.27 -20.41
CA PHE A 22 17.33 1.18 -20.24
C PHE A 22 18.55 1.65 -19.44
N PRO A 23 19.30 2.66 -19.93
CA PRO A 23 20.26 3.34 -19.07
C PRO A 23 19.52 4.09 -17.94
N THR A 24 20.18 4.36 -16.81
CA THR A 24 19.58 5.09 -15.67
C THR A 24 18.97 6.43 -16.07
N THR A 25 19.49 7.08 -17.11
CA THR A 25 18.97 8.34 -17.65
C THR A 25 17.60 8.21 -18.32
N HIS A 26 17.17 7.00 -18.63
CA HIS A 26 15.94 6.67 -19.37
C HIS A 26 15.00 5.75 -18.56
N LEU A 27 15.35 5.43 -17.30
CA LEU A 27 14.53 4.60 -16.41
C LEU A 27 14.32 5.31 -15.08
N LEU A 28 13.12 5.84 -14.91
CA LEU A 28 12.65 6.41 -13.66
C LEU A 28 12.09 5.30 -12.77
N GLN A 29 12.55 5.23 -11.52
CA GLN A 29 12.05 4.30 -10.51
C GLN A 29 11.10 5.01 -9.54
N SER A 30 9.99 4.37 -9.22
CA SER A 30 8.96 4.95 -8.36
C SER A 30 8.23 3.88 -7.58
N ALA A 31 7.65 4.26 -6.45
CA ALA A 31 6.82 3.37 -5.66
C ALA A 31 5.50 4.03 -5.30
N GLY A 32 4.48 3.18 -5.14
CA GLY A 32 3.18 3.53 -4.61
C GLY A 32 2.75 2.53 -3.56
N ILE A 33 1.75 2.90 -2.76
CA ILE A 33 1.31 2.07 -1.64
C ILE A 33 -0.21 2.14 -1.46
N ALA A 34 -0.83 0.98 -1.22
CA ALA A 34 -2.18 0.92 -0.67
C ALA A 34 -2.09 0.82 0.85
N ILE A 35 -2.52 1.88 1.55
CA ILE A 35 -2.45 1.98 3.01
C ILE A 35 -3.80 1.57 3.59
N PHE A 36 -3.83 0.45 4.30
CA PHE A 36 -5.04 -0.08 4.92
C PHE A 36 -5.13 0.29 6.40
N HIS A 37 -6.31 0.68 6.85
CA HIS A 37 -6.65 0.59 8.27
C HIS A 37 -7.29 -0.79 8.51
N LEU A 38 -6.50 -1.70 9.09
CA LEU A 38 -6.83 -3.12 9.19
C LEU A 38 -8.13 -3.36 9.97
N SER A 39 -8.33 -2.60 11.04
CA SER A 39 -9.40 -2.79 12.03
C SER A 39 -10.78 -2.45 11.50
N THR A 40 -10.86 -1.51 10.55
CA THR A 40 -12.13 -1.08 9.95
C THR A 40 -12.28 -1.47 8.48
N ALA A 41 -11.35 -2.23 7.91
CA ALA A 41 -11.32 -2.57 6.48
C ALA A 41 -11.48 -1.33 5.58
N ARG A 42 -10.70 -0.28 5.88
CA ARG A 42 -10.64 0.96 5.08
C ARG A 42 -9.28 1.09 4.40
N VAL A 43 -9.22 1.82 3.30
CA VAL A 43 -7.99 2.09 2.55
C VAL A 43 -7.93 3.58 2.17
N VAL A 44 -6.72 4.10 2.18
CA VAL A 44 -6.43 5.49 1.84
C VAL A 44 -6.53 5.71 0.33
N LEU A 45 -7.20 6.79 -0.08
CA LEU A 45 -7.22 7.31 -1.44
C LEU A 45 -6.91 8.81 -1.44
N CYS A 46 -6.29 9.27 -2.51
CA CYS A 46 -6.09 10.69 -2.80
C CYS A 46 -6.92 11.09 -4.03
N ARG A 47 -7.25 12.38 -4.14
CA ARG A 47 -7.89 12.98 -5.32
C ARG A 47 -7.39 14.40 -5.48
N HIS A 48 -6.99 14.78 -6.70
CA HIS A 48 -6.70 16.18 -6.97
C HIS A 48 -8.01 16.95 -7.18
N PRO A 49 -8.22 18.15 -6.60
CA PRO A 49 -9.51 18.84 -6.62
C PRO A 49 -9.94 19.23 -8.04
N SER A 50 -9.00 19.48 -8.96
CA SER A 50 -9.30 19.73 -10.38
C SER A 50 -9.56 18.46 -11.20
N ASN A 51 -9.29 17.27 -10.65
CA ASN A 51 -9.44 15.99 -11.35
C ASN A 51 -10.28 15.01 -10.51
N PRO A 52 -11.48 14.63 -10.97
CA PRO A 52 -12.38 13.78 -10.20
C PRO A 52 -11.88 12.33 -10.03
N ARG A 53 -10.70 11.99 -10.56
CA ARG A 53 -10.14 10.64 -10.48
C ARG A 53 -9.41 10.42 -9.15
N TYR A 54 -9.85 9.39 -8.44
CA TYR A 54 -9.16 8.88 -7.26
C TYR A 54 -7.91 8.07 -7.64
N PHE A 55 -6.90 8.10 -6.78
CA PHE A 55 -5.66 7.35 -6.94
C PHE A 55 -5.09 6.92 -5.59
N LEU A 56 -4.16 5.96 -5.62
CA LEU A 56 -3.34 5.57 -4.48
C LEU A 56 -2.08 6.44 -4.44
N PRO A 57 -1.56 6.81 -3.25
CA PRO A 57 -0.38 7.65 -3.15
C PRO A 57 0.84 6.96 -3.78
N LYS A 58 1.61 7.72 -4.57
CA LYS A 58 2.78 7.23 -5.31
C LYS A 58 3.65 8.36 -5.89
N GLY A 59 4.95 8.24 -5.72
CA GLY A 59 5.90 9.18 -6.30
C GLY A 59 7.32 8.64 -6.45
N ARG A 60 8.22 9.55 -6.81
CA ARG A 60 9.52 9.20 -7.39
C ARG A 60 10.49 8.78 -6.29
N LYS A 61 11.30 7.77 -6.60
CA LYS A 61 12.37 7.33 -5.71
C LYS A 61 13.46 8.40 -5.63
N ASN A 62 13.88 8.75 -4.41
CA ASN A 62 15.05 9.61 -4.23
C ASN A 62 16.36 8.86 -4.56
N ALA A 63 17.40 9.61 -4.93
CA ALA A 63 18.72 9.02 -5.17
C ALA A 63 19.18 8.25 -3.93
N SER A 64 19.69 7.03 -4.11
CA SER A 64 20.16 6.13 -3.05
C SER A 64 19.14 5.68 -1.98
N GLU A 65 17.86 6.09 -2.07
CA GLU A 65 16.78 5.64 -1.18
C GLU A 65 16.36 4.18 -1.49
N PRO A 66 16.05 3.31 -0.52
CA PRO A 66 15.42 2.01 -0.82
C PRO A 66 14.01 2.18 -1.41
N ILE A 67 13.62 1.34 -2.38
CA ILE A 67 12.30 1.45 -3.03
C ILE A 67 11.12 1.27 -2.06
N THR A 68 11.32 0.47 -1.01
CA THR A 68 10.37 0.27 0.10
C THR A 68 10.22 1.53 0.93
N THR A 69 11.32 2.24 1.20
CA THR A 69 11.32 3.55 1.87
C THR A 69 10.58 4.59 1.03
N THR A 70 10.80 4.61 -0.29
CA THR A 70 10.05 5.47 -1.22
C THR A 70 8.55 5.24 -1.07
N ALA A 71 8.08 3.99 -1.07
CA ALA A 71 6.65 3.69 -0.96
C ALA A 71 6.02 4.29 0.31
N VAL A 72 6.72 4.16 1.44
CA VAL A 72 6.27 4.68 2.74
C VAL A 72 6.31 6.20 2.81
N ARG A 73 7.38 6.81 2.28
CA ARG A 73 7.53 8.27 2.23
C ARG A 73 6.44 8.90 1.37
N GLU A 74 6.30 8.45 0.13
CA GLU A 74 5.28 8.93 -0.81
C GLU A 74 3.87 8.70 -0.26
N GLY A 75 3.66 7.57 0.42
CA GLY A 75 2.44 7.28 1.16
C GLY A 75 2.09 8.38 2.17
N TYR A 76 3.06 8.84 2.96
CA TYR A 76 2.85 9.91 3.94
C TYR A 76 2.71 11.28 3.28
N GLU A 77 3.60 11.64 2.37
CA GLU A 77 3.67 12.96 1.74
C GLU A 77 2.35 13.29 1.01
N GLU A 78 1.91 12.41 0.10
CA GLU A 78 0.70 12.66 -0.69
C GLU A 78 -0.62 12.47 0.08
N SER A 79 -0.65 11.60 1.10
CA SER A 79 -1.91 11.22 1.77
C SER A 79 -2.10 11.76 3.18
N GLY A 80 -1.04 12.23 3.84
CA GLY A 80 -1.05 12.62 5.25
C GLY A 80 -1.11 11.46 6.25
N TYR A 81 -1.34 10.22 5.81
CA TYR A 81 -1.37 9.07 6.70
C TYR A 81 0.01 8.44 6.79
N ARG A 82 0.55 8.36 8.00
CA ARG A 82 1.76 7.55 8.23
C ARG A 82 1.42 6.08 8.07
N CYS A 83 2.36 5.35 7.49
CA CYS A 83 2.18 3.94 7.21
C CYS A 83 3.46 3.13 7.36
N ARG A 84 3.30 1.82 7.51
CA ARG A 84 4.41 0.87 7.40
C ARG A 84 4.02 -0.26 6.44
N LEU A 85 5.03 -0.89 5.86
CA LEU A 85 4.83 -2.02 4.95
C LEU A 85 4.31 -3.23 5.71
N LEU A 86 3.42 -3.99 5.06
CA LEU A 86 2.94 -5.27 5.56
C LEU A 86 3.70 -6.41 4.91
N SER A 87 4.22 -7.32 5.73
CA SER A 87 4.66 -8.64 5.27
C SER A 87 3.44 -9.50 4.98
N LEU A 88 3.33 -10.04 3.77
CA LEU A 88 2.13 -10.72 3.28
C LEU A 88 2.47 -12.05 2.59
N PRO A 89 1.54 -13.02 2.56
CA PRO A 89 1.70 -14.30 1.86
C PRO A 89 1.50 -14.11 0.35
N LEU A 90 2.45 -13.44 -0.28
CA LEU A 90 2.43 -13.14 -1.72
C LEU A 90 3.13 -14.26 -2.50
N PRO A 91 2.49 -14.83 -3.53
CA PRO A 91 3.21 -15.66 -4.48
C PRO A 91 4.27 -14.83 -5.21
N HIS A 92 5.55 -15.21 -5.10
CA HIS A 92 6.67 -14.53 -5.75
C HIS A 92 7.69 -15.51 -6.32
N VAL A 93 8.57 -15.00 -7.17
CA VAL A 93 9.69 -15.75 -7.78
C VAL A 93 11.06 -15.30 -7.26
N GLN A 94 11.09 -14.39 -6.27
CA GLN A 94 12.33 -13.96 -5.64
C GLN A 94 12.98 -15.08 -4.84
N THR A 95 14.31 -15.09 -4.81
CA THR A 95 15.07 -15.99 -3.95
C THR A 95 14.87 -15.63 -2.49
N LEU A 96 14.61 -16.62 -1.65
CA LEU A 96 14.56 -16.40 -0.21
C LEU A 96 15.97 -16.12 0.31
N GLY A 97 16.15 -15.00 0.98
CA GLY A 97 17.36 -14.68 1.74
C GLY A 97 17.32 -15.26 3.15
N GLU A 98 18.37 -15.00 3.93
CA GLU A 98 18.31 -15.15 5.39
C GLU A 98 17.45 -14.01 5.95
N GLY A 99 16.33 -14.34 6.59
CA GLY A 99 15.34 -13.32 6.97
C GLY A 99 14.21 -13.88 7.83
N PRO A 100 13.21 -13.03 8.14
CA PRO A 100 12.02 -13.42 8.90
C PRO A 100 11.21 -14.50 8.17
N ASP A 101 10.12 -14.96 8.80
CA ASP A 101 9.24 -16.02 8.31
C ASP A 101 9.04 -15.96 6.79
N PRO A 102 9.56 -16.94 6.01
CA PRO A 102 9.51 -16.90 4.56
C PRO A 102 8.09 -16.99 4.01
N ARG A 103 7.09 -17.30 4.85
CA ARG A 103 5.67 -17.27 4.49
C ARG A 103 5.15 -15.86 4.28
N PHE A 104 5.77 -14.84 4.90
CA PHE A 104 5.32 -13.46 4.83
C PHE A 104 6.45 -12.54 4.35
N VAL A 105 6.31 -12.02 3.13
CA VAL A 105 7.33 -11.21 2.48
C VAL A 105 6.85 -9.78 2.22
N VAL A 106 7.80 -8.86 2.07
CA VAL A 106 7.54 -7.50 1.63
C VAL A 106 7.98 -7.38 0.18
N GLU A 107 7.06 -7.67 -0.73
CA GLU A 107 7.27 -7.58 -2.17
C GLU A 107 6.17 -6.72 -2.81
N PRO A 108 6.44 -6.11 -3.98
CA PRO A 108 5.41 -5.41 -4.73
C PRO A 108 4.27 -6.37 -5.10
N VAL A 109 3.03 -6.00 -4.78
CA VAL A 109 1.84 -6.75 -5.20
C VAL A 109 1.54 -6.57 -6.69
N TRP A 110 2.07 -5.49 -7.27
CA TRP A 110 2.01 -5.20 -8.71
C TRP A 110 3.22 -4.35 -9.13
N THR A 111 3.71 -4.56 -10.35
CA THR A 111 4.74 -3.70 -10.97
C THR A 111 4.30 -3.28 -12.36
N GLN A 112 4.50 -2.00 -12.72
CA GLN A 112 4.19 -1.47 -14.03
C GLN A 112 5.43 -0.87 -14.69
N LEU A 113 5.53 -1.04 -16.00
CA LEU A 113 6.45 -0.29 -16.85
C LEU A 113 5.61 0.59 -17.78
N LEU A 114 5.77 1.92 -17.68
CA LEU A 114 4.93 2.90 -18.38
C LEU A 114 5.81 3.93 -19.10
N PRO A 115 5.46 4.36 -20.33
CA PRO A 115 6.12 5.49 -20.96
C PRO A 115 5.67 6.80 -20.30
N VAL A 116 6.61 7.66 -19.91
CA VAL A 116 6.32 8.97 -19.29
C VAL A 116 6.87 10.16 -20.06
N ALA A 117 7.80 9.93 -20.98
CA ALA A 117 8.27 10.87 -21.99
C ALA A 117 8.75 10.08 -23.22
N ASP A 118 9.13 10.78 -24.29
CA ASP A 118 9.59 10.17 -25.54
C ASP A 118 10.69 9.12 -25.34
N GLU A 119 11.59 9.37 -24.39
CA GLU A 119 12.76 8.51 -24.13
C GLU A 119 12.80 7.94 -22.70
N VAL A 120 11.80 8.23 -21.85
CA VAL A 120 11.84 7.83 -20.42
C VAL A 120 10.73 6.83 -20.09
N GLN A 121 11.15 5.68 -19.56
CA GLN A 121 10.28 4.69 -18.96
C GLN A 121 10.16 4.89 -17.45
N TYR A 122 9.00 4.55 -16.92
CA TYR A 122 8.64 4.65 -15.52
C TYR A 122 8.32 3.27 -14.97
N LEU A 123 9.21 2.78 -14.11
CA LEU A 123 9.08 1.52 -13.39
C LEU A 123 8.46 1.79 -12.03
N LEU A 124 7.18 1.44 -11.89
CA LEU A 124 6.37 1.70 -10.71
C LEU A 124 6.10 0.40 -9.95
N PHE A 125 6.53 0.36 -8.69
CA PHE A 125 6.29 -0.74 -7.76
C PHE A 125 5.13 -0.40 -6.81
N TRP A 126 4.12 -1.25 -6.73
CA TRP A 126 2.99 -1.08 -5.82
C TRP A 126 3.12 -1.99 -4.62
N PHE A 127 3.19 -1.40 -3.43
CA PHE A 127 3.26 -2.11 -2.16
C PHE A 127 1.94 -2.04 -1.40
N VAL A 128 1.88 -2.83 -0.33
CA VAL A 128 0.76 -2.84 0.62
C VAL A 128 1.30 -2.46 1.98
N GLY A 129 0.60 -1.55 2.65
CA GLY A 129 0.93 -1.12 3.99
C GLY A 129 -0.29 -0.96 4.87
N GLU A 130 -0.04 -0.62 6.12
CA GLU A 130 -1.07 -0.25 7.08
C GLU A 130 -0.82 1.12 7.69
N THR A 131 -1.87 1.71 8.24
CA THR A 131 -1.75 2.86 9.16
C THR A 131 -1.06 2.43 10.46
N LEU A 132 -0.42 3.38 11.14
CA LEU A 132 0.27 3.11 12.41
C LEU A 132 -0.70 2.98 13.59
N ASP A 133 -0.30 2.18 14.58
CA ASP A 133 -0.91 2.15 15.91
C ASP A 133 -0.58 3.44 16.69
N ALA A 134 -1.24 3.65 17.83
CA ALA A 134 -1.08 4.88 18.61
C ALA A 134 0.34 5.06 19.20
N GLU A 135 1.01 3.97 19.57
CA GLU A 135 2.36 4.01 20.15
C GLU A 135 3.36 4.47 19.09
N GLU A 136 3.31 3.86 17.91
CA GLU A 136 4.22 4.16 16.80
C GLU A 136 3.95 5.54 16.19
N GLU A 137 2.68 5.96 16.12
CA GLU A 137 2.31 7.34 15.75
C GLU A 137 2.91 8.36 16.73
N GLY A 138 2.82 8.09 18.04
CA GLY A 138 3.40 8.91 19.10
C GLY A 138 4.93 8.99 19.01
N ARG A 139 5.60 7.87 18.71
CA ARG A 139 7.05 7.83 18.50
C ARG A 139 7.48 8.72 17.34
N CYS A 140 6.80 8.61 16.19
CA CYS A 140 7.12 9.43 15.02
C CYS A 140 6.92 10.91 15.31
N ASN A 141 5.83 11.29 16.01
CA ASN A 141 5.58 12.68 16.42
C ASN A 141 6.68 13.24 17.34
N ALA A 142 7.22 12.42 18.24
CA ALA A 142 8.29 12.85 19.15
C ALA A 142 9.62 13.16 18.43
N GLN A 143 9.79 12.74 17.17
CA GLN A 143 10.99 13.01 16.36
C GLN A 143 10.89 14.29 15.51
N GLY A 144 9.73 14.95 15.49
CA GLY A 144 9.49 16.23 14.82
C GLY A 144 8.41 16.17 13.74
N ASP A 145 8.19 17.32 13.09
CA ASP A 145 7.08 17.54 12.14
C ASP A 145 7.36 16.98 10.72
N GLY A 146 8.53 16.38 10.51
CA GLY A 146 8.95 15.83 9.22
C GLY A 146 8.52 14.39 8.97
N TRP A 147 8.82 13.90 7.76
CA TRP A 147 8.75 12.47 7.47
C TRP A 147 9.76 11.71 8.34
N VAL A 148 9.28 10.67 9.01
CA VAL A 148 10.06 9.77 9.85
C VAL A 148 9.73 8.36 9.39
N LEU A 149 10.75 7.54 9.13
CA LEU A 149 10.56 6.14 8.79
C LEU A 149 9.97 5.39 9.99
N PRO A 150 8.76 4.81 9.87
CA PRO A 150 8.17 4.03 10.94
C PRO A 150 8.95 2.73 11.18
N MET A 151 8.89 2.22 12.41
CA MET A 151 9.39 0.89 12.70
C MET A 151 8.58 -0.13 11.90
N GLY A 152 9.29 -1.14 11.38
CA GLY A 152 8.68 -2.23 10.65
C GLY A 152 7.70 -3.03 11.52
N TRP A 153 6.97 -3.92 10.87
CA TRP A 153 6.09 -4.87 11.55
C TRP A 153 6.85 -5.64 12.64
N ARG A 154 6.31 -5.69 13.86
CA ARG A 154 6.96 -6.37 14.99
C ARG A 154 6.96 -7.88 14.74
N GLY A 155 8.12 -8.53 14.86
CA GLY A 155 8.23 -9.98 14.67
C GLY A 155 7.32 -10.75 15.63
N GLY A 156 6.61 -11.75 15.11
CA GLY A 156 5.67 -12.57 15.88
C GLY A 156 4.26 -11.96 16.09
N MET A 157 4.04 -10.69 15.75
CA MET A 157 2.71 -10.07 15.84
C MET A 157 1.80 -10.55 14.71
N THR A 158 0.61 -11.03 15.06
CA THR A 158 -0.44 -11.42 14.11
C THR A 158 -1.23 -10.21 13.63
N VAL A 159 -1.92 -10.36 12.50
CA VAL A 159 -2.87 -9.37 11.96
C VAL A 159 -4.02 -9.12 12.95
N VAL A 160 -4.46 -10.15 13.67
CA VAL A 160 -5.55 -10.03 14.65
C VAL A 160 -5.10 -9.20 15.84
N GLU A 161 -3.96 -9.52 16.45
CA GLU A 161 -3.39 -8.73 17.56
C GLU A 161 -3.17 -7.28 17.14
N ARG A 162 -2.63 -7.06 15.92
CA ARG A 162 -2.43 -5.72 15.39
C ARG A 162 -3.75 -4.95 15.30
N ARG A 163 -4.85 -5.57 14.85
CA ARG A 163 -6.16 -4.90 14.80
C ARG A 163 -6.63 -4.47 16.19
N GLU A 164 -6.47 -5.33 17.18
CA GLU A 164 -6.85 -5.01 18.56
C GLU A 164 -6.04 -3.85 19.16
N MET A 165 -4.83 -3.58 18.67
CA MET A 165 -4.08 -2.39 19.08
C MET A 165 -4.74 -1.06 18.66
N ASP A 166 -5.64 -1.06 17.66
CA ASP A 166 -6.43 0.13 17.32
C ASP A 166 -7.70 0.25 18.17
N ARG A 167 -7.95 -0.64 19.14
CA ARG A 167 -9.15 -0.58 19.97
C ARG A 167 -9.15 0.67 20.84
N GLU A 168 -10.23 1.46 20.78
CA GLU A 168 -10.43 2.65 21.60
C GLU A 168 -11.86 2.67 22.13
N GLY A 169 -12.01 2.38 23.44
CA GLY A 169 -13.32 2.19 24.06
C GLY A 169 -14.14 1.09 23.36
N ASP A 170 -15.37 1.42 22.98
CA ASP A 170 -16.28 0.51 22.27
C ASP A 170 -16.05 0.47 20.75
N GLY A 171 -15.08 1.23 20.23
CA GLY A 171 -14.84 1.38 18.80
C GLY A 171 -13.38 1.18 18.40
N TRP A 172 -13.05 1.69 17.22
CA TRP A 172 -11.71 1.69 16.65
C TRP A 172 -11.19 3.12 16.59
N ARG A 173 -9.93 3.30 16.96
CA ARG A 173 -9.20 4.55 16.80
C ARG A 173 -9.23 4.99 15.34
N GLU A 174 -9.43 6.28 15.13
CA GLU A 174 -9.29 6.88 13.81
C GLU A 174 -7.81 7.15 13.51
N PRO A 175 -7.26 6.66 12.38
CA PRO A 175 -5.89 7.00 11.99
C PRO A 175 -5.70 8.51 11.80
N VAL A 176 -4.52 9.01 12.19
CA VAL A 176 -4.21 10.43 12.08
C VAL A 176 -3.91 10.79 10.63
N CYS A 177 -4.64 11.77 10.10
CA CYS A 177 -4.35 12.41 8.83
C CYS A 177 -3.62 13.73 9.10
N HIS A 178 -2.31 13.75 8.83
CA HIS A 178 -1.50 14.95 9.05
C HIS A 178 -1.76 16.00 7.95
N PRO A 179 -1.98 17.27 8.33
CA PRO A 179 -2.09 18.35 7.37
C PRO A 179 -0.72 18.69 6.77
N ASP A 180 -0.73 19.35 5.62
CA ASP A 180 0.45 20.02 5.05
C ASP A 180 1.68 19.12 4.81
N THR A 181 1.44 17.85 4.49
CA THR A 181 2.49 16.84 4.21
C THR A 181 2.98 16.82 2.76
N GLY A 182 2.27 17.48 1.84
CA GLY A 182 2.63 17.50 0.42
C GLY A 182 3.95 18.22 0.19
N VAL A 183 4.82 17.67 -0.65
CA VAL A 183 6.16 18.25 -0.86
C VAL A 183 6.18 19.36 -1.90
N ASP A 184 5.19 19.37 -2.80
CA ASP A 184 5.02 20.40 -3.82
C ASP A 184 3.62 21.03 -3.82
N GLY A 185 3.48 22.11 -4.61
CA GLY A 185 2.26 22.90 -4.65
C GLY A 185 1.05 22.15 -5.18
N ASP A 186 1.22 21.10 -5.99
CA ASP A 186 0.12 20.29 -6.52
C ASP A 186 -0.31 19.23 -5.49
N GLU A 187 0.64 18.59 -4.81
CA GLU A 187 0.36 17.60 -3.76
C GLU A 187 -0.34 18.21 -2.55
N MET A 188 -0.01 19.45 -2.21
CA MET A 188 -0.68 20.20 -1.14
C MET A 188 -2.18 20.40 -1.39
N LEU A 189 -2.63 20.26 -2.64
CA LEU A 189 -4.05 20.38 -3.01
C LEU A 189 -4.81 19.06 -2.89
N TYR A 190 -4.12 17.92 -2.73
CA TYR A 190 -4.79 16.62 -2.74
C TYR A 190 -5.78 16.48 -1.57
N GLU A 191 -7.00 16.09 -1.93
CA GLU A 191 -8.02 15.67 -0.98
C GLU A 191 -7.74 14.23 -0.55
N LYS A 192 -7.77 13.99 0.76
CA LYS A 192 -7.33 12.75 1.42
C LYS A 192 -8.54 12.01 1.98
N PHE A 193 -8.70 10.74 1.65
CA PHE A 193 -9.86 9.93 2.02
C PHE A 193 -9.43 8.62 2.66
N LEU A 194 -10.11 8.20 3.72
CA LEU A 194 -10.02 6.85 4.29
C LEU A 194 -11.38 6.18 4.16
N VAL A 195 -11.55 5.34 3.13
CA VAL A 195 -12.85 4.79 2.71
C VAL A 195 -12.88 3.27 2.83
N PRO A 196 -14.07 2.64 3.00
CA PRO A 196 -14.19 1.19 2.96
C PRO A 196 -13.57 0.58 1.70
N VAL A 197 -12.94 -0.59 1.81
CA VAL A 197 -12.26 -1.25 0.67
C VAL A 197 -13.17 -1.41 -0.55
N GLU A 198 -14.42 -1.81 -0.35
CA GLU A 198 -15.39 -1.97 -1.46
C GLU A 198 -15.78 -0.63 -2.11
N GLU A 199 -15.75 0.46 -1.34
CA GLU A 199 -15.93 1.79 -1.88
C GLU A 199 -14.71 2.24 -2.68
N ALA A 200 -13.51 2.00 -2.17
CA ALA A 200 -12.27 2.32 -2.89
C ALA A 200 -12.20 1.64 -4.26
N ILE A 201 -12.56 0.35 -4.32
CA ILE A 201 -12.62 -0.42 -5.57
C ILE A 201 -13.57 0.23 -6.58
N ARG A 202 -14.71 0.76 -6.13
CA ARG A 202 -15.66 1.49 -6.99
C ARG A 202 -15.11 2.85 -7.44
N LEU A 203 -14.51 3.61 -6.52
CA LEU A 203 -13.99 4.96 -6.78
C LEU A 203 -12.78 4.97 -7.73
N LEU A 204 -11.93 3.95 -7.67
CA LEU A 204 -10.78 3.79 -8.57
C LEU A 204 -11.18 3.45 -10.02
N LYS A 205 -12.45 3.03 -10.24
CA LYS A 205 -13.04 2.75 -11.56
C LYS A 205 -12.24 1.73 -12.40
N GLY A 206 -11.62 0.75 -11.75
CA GLY A 206 -10.84 -0.31 -12.41
C GLY A 206 -9.36 0.04 -12.62
N GLY A 207 -8.67 -0.75 -13.43
CA GLY A 207 -7.23 -0.62 -13.69
C GLY A 207 -6.33 -1.04 -12.53
N VAL A 208 -5.02 -0.86 -12.70
CA VAL A 208 -4.01 -1.45 -11.81
C VAL A 208 -4.18 -1.08 -10.34
N MET A 209 -4.49 0.17 -10.00
CA MET A 209 -4.70 0.57 -8.60
C MET A 209 -5.87 -0.18 -7.95
N THR A 210 -6.93 -0.49 -8.71
CA THR A 210 -8.04 -1.32 -8.21
C THR A 210 -7.54 -2.73 -7.89
N ASP A 211 -6.67 -3.29 -8.72
CA ASP A 211 -6.10 -4.63 -8.52
C ASP A 211 -5.09 -4.66 -7.37
N VAL A 212 -4.35 -3.58 -7.16
CA VAL A 212 -3.48 -3.39 -5.98
C VAL A 212 -4.32 -3.45 -4.70
N VAL A 213 -5.43 -2.71 -4.63
CA VAL A 213 -6.33 -2.74 -3.47
C VAL A 213 -6.91 -4.13 -3.26
N ARG A 214 -7.42 -4.78 -4.33
CA ARG A 214 -8.01 -6.13 -4.23
C ARG A 214 -7.00 -7.17 -3.77
N LYS A 215 -5.83 -7.22 -4.41
CA LYS A 215 -4.79 -8.21 -4.09
C LYS A 215 -4.22 -7.96 -2.70
N GLY A 216 -3.98 -6.69 -2.33
CA GLY A 216 -3.51 -6.33 -1.01
C GLY A 216 -4.49 -6.74 0.08
N TRP A 217 -5.78 -6.42 -0.09
CA TRP A 217 -6.80 -6.82 0.88
C TRP A 217 -6.99 -8.34 0.96
N ALA A 218 -6.97 -9.04 -0.19
CA ALA A 218 -7.03 -10.50 -0.21
C ALA A 218 -5.82 -11.14 0.51
N ALA A 219 -4.62 -10.61 0.32
CA ALA A 219 -3.42 -11.11 0.98
C ALA A 219 -3.42 -10.84 2.50
N ILE A 220 -3.95 -9.69 2.94
CA ILE A 220 -4.15 -9.37 4.37
C ILE A 220 -5.10 -10.39 5.00
N ARG A 221 -6.21 -10.71 4.33
CA ARG A 221 -7.17 -11.70 4.81
C ARG A 221 -6.56 -13.10 4.86
N LEU A 222 -5.85 -13.50 3.81
CA LEU A 222 -5.17 -14.79 3.76
C LEU A 222 -4.15 -14.92 4.89
N ARG A 223 -3.40 -13.86 5.19
CA ARG A 223 -2.47 -13.85 6.32
C ARG A 223 -3.18 -14.13 7.64
N ALA A 224 -4.27 -13.42 7.92
CA ALA A 224 -5.04 -13.62 9.15
C ALA A 224 -5.58 -15.05 9.26
N GLU A 225 -6.07 -15.63 8.15
CA GLU A 225 -6.53 -17.02 8.10
C GLU A 225 -5.41 -18.06 8.30
N MET A 226 -4.18 -17.75 7.88
CA MET A 226 -3.01 -18.61 8.11
C MET A 226 -2.59 -18.55 9.59
N GLU A 227 -2.51 -17.36 10.16
CA GLU A 227 -2.14 -17.15 11.57
C GLU A 227 -3.16 -17.78 12.53
N GLU A 228 -4.45 -17.77 12.21
CA GLU A 228 -5.50 -18.44 12.99
C GLU A 228 -5.34 -19.97 12.98
N LYS A 229 -4.99 -20.56 11.85
CA LYS A 229 -4.75 -22.02 11.74
C LYS A 229 -3.50 -22.46 12.49
N ASP A 230 -2.43 -21.68 12.42
CA ASP A 230 -1.21 -21.95 13.19
C ASP A 230 -1.53 -22.04 14.69
N TRP A 231 -2.37 -21.13 15.19
CA TRP A 231 -2.83 -21.14 16.59
C TRP A 231 -3.64 -22.41 16.95
N GLU A 232 -4.52 -22.86 16.06
CA GLU A 232 -5.32 -24.08 16.28
C GLU A 232 -4.45 -25.36 16.30
N ASP A 233 -3.40 -25.40 15.47
CA ASP A 233 -2.50 -26.55 15.36
C ASP A 233 -1.47 -26.61 16.51
N GLU A 234 -0.99 -25.47 17.02
CA GLU A 234 -0.08 -25.40 18.17
C GLU A 234 -0.78 -25.60 19.53
N GLY A 235 -2.08 -25.32 19.61
CA GLY A 235 -2.90 -25.47 20.81
C GLY A 235 -3.45 -26.89 21.05
N ARG A 236 -3.08 -27.88 20.22
CA ARG A 236 -3.53 -29.28 20.30
C ARG A 236 -2.45 -30.23 20.82
#